data_AF-A0A937HVB8-F1
#
_entry.id   AF-A0A937HVB8-F1
#
_cell.length_a   1.000
_cell.length_b   1.000
_cell.length_c   1.000
_cell.angle_alpha   90.00
_cell.angle_beta   90.00
_cell.angle_gamma   90.00
#
_symmetry.space_group_name_H-M   'P 1'
#
loop_
_entity.id
_entity.type
_entity.pdbx_description
1 polymer ?
#
loop_
_entity_poly.entity_id
_entity_poly.type
_entity_poly.pdbx_seq_one_letter_code
_entity_poly.pdbx_strand_id
1 'polypeptide(L)'
;MTEAPFMPKATAVWLVENTTLTFKQIAEFCNLHELEIKGIADGDVAKGIKAYNPILAGQLSRSEIELCSKDPAKKLKLIKKIEEVEIKERKRPKYTPLSKRQDRPDAILWLCKNA
;
A
#
# COMPACT_ATOMS: atom_id res chain seq x y z
N MET A 1 7.05 12.71 -8.21
CA MET A 1 6.58 11.54 -7.44
C MET A 1 5.07 11.70 -7.31
N THR A 2 4.29 10.72 -7.76
CA THR A 2 2.83 10.76 -7.74
C THR A 2 2.34 10.68 -6.29
N GLU A 3 1.82 11.77 -5.75
CA GLU A 3 1.26 11.86 -4.39
C GLU A 3 -0.15 11.22 -4.33
N ALA A 4 -0.23 9.93 -4.64
CA ALA A 4 -1.48 9.18 -4.56
C ALA A 4 -1.53 8.33 -3.26
N PRO A 5 -2.72 8.14 -2.67
CA PRO A 5 -2.92 7.23 -1.56
C PRO A 5 -2.65 5.79 -1.95
N PHE A 6 -2.39 4.97 -0.93
CA PHE A 6 -2.24 3.53 -1.14
C PHE A 6 -3.55 2.96 -1.70
N MET A 7 -3.43 2.10 -2.72
CA MET A 7 -4.58 1.51 -3.43
C MET A 7 -5.66 2.56 -3.82
N PRO A 8 -5.36 3.48 -4.76
CA PRO A 8 -6.18 4.67 -5.02
C PRO A 8 -7.63 4.34 -5.42
N LYS A 9 -7.87 3.25 -6.15
CA LYS A 9 -9.23 2.81 -6.49
C LYS A 9 -10.03 2.32 -5.27
N ALA A 10 -9.41 1.53 -4.40
CA ALA A 10 -10.07 1.03 -3.17
C ALA A 10 -10.31 2.16 -2.16
N THR A 11 -9.39 3.12 -2.08
CA THR A 11 -9.53 4.32 -1.27
C THR A 11 -10.62 5.25 -1.82
N ALA A 12 -10.74 5.39 -3.15
CA ALA A 12 -11.83 6.14 -3.77
C ALA A 12 -13.21 5.53 -3.47
N VAL A 13 -13.36 4.20 -3.55
CA VAL A 13 -14.60 3.50 -3.17
C VAL A 13 -14.99 3.86 -1.73
N TRP A 14 -14.03 3.78 -0.80
CA TRP A 14 -14.30 4.10 0.60
C TRP A 14 -14.70 5.56 0.80
N LEU A 15 -14.01 6.50 0.14
CA LEU A 15 -14.31 7.94 0.23
C LEU A 15 -15.69 8.27 -0.34
N VAL A 16 -16.08 7.67 -1.46
CA VAL A 16 -17.41 7.88 -2.07
C VAL A 16 -18.53 7.40 -1.14
N GLU A 17 -18.34 6.27 -0.45
CA GLU A 17 -19.37 5.69 0.43
C GLU A 17 -19.45 6.35 1.82
N ASN A 18 -18.32 6.83 2.36
CA ASN A 18 -18.22 7.24 3.76
C ASN A 18 -18.05 8.75 3.96
N THR A 19 -17.94 9.54 2.89
CA THR A 19 -17.72 10.99 2.98
C THR A 19 -18.62 11.76 2.03
N THR A 20 -18.89 13.04 2.34
CA THR A 20 -19.66 13.95 1.48
C THR A 20 -18.77 14.82 0.60
N LEU A 21 -17.58 14.33 0.25
CA LEU A 21 -16.62 15.05 -0.58
C LEU A 21 -17.07 15.10 -2.04
N THR A 22 -16.65 16.13 -2.76
CA THR A 22 -16.95 16.22 -4.20
C THR A 22 -16.12 15.23 -5.01
N PHE A 23 -16.65 14.76 -6.14
CA PHE A 23 -15.92 13.85 -7.04
C PHE A 23 -14.59 14.44 -7.52
N LYS A 24 -14.52 15.76 -7.68
CA LYS A 24 -13.29 16.48 -8.04
C LYS A 24 -12.22 16.40 -6.94
N GLN A 25 -12.61 16.54 -5.68
CA GLN A 25 -11.68 16.39 -4.55
C GLN A 25 -11.15 14.96 -4.42
N ILE A 26 -12.02 13.96 -4.60
CA ILE A 26 -11.62 12.55 -4.59
C ILE A 26 -10.72 12.23 -5.81
N ALA A 27 -11.01 12.80 -6.98
CA ALA A 27 -10.23 12.65 -8.21
C ALA A 27 -8.80 13.16 -8.02
N GLU A 28 -8.68 14.37 -7.48
CA GLU A 28 -7.40 14.98 -7.22
C GLU A 28 -6.62 14.24 -6.13
N PHE A 29 -7.29 13.75 -5.09
CA PHE A 29 -6.64 12.98 -4.03
C PHE A 29 -6.14 11.61 -4.53
N CYS A 30 -6.97 10.85 -5.24
CA CYS A 30 -6.60 9.53 -5.75
C CYS A 30 -5.81 9.56 -7.07
N ASN A 31 -5.59 10.74 -7.64
CA ASN A 31 -5.03 10.94 -8.99
C ASN A 31 -5.77 10.11 -10.06
N LEU A 32 -7.10 10.08 -9.96
CA LEU A 32 -8.02 9.42 -10.89
C LEU A 32 -8.83 10.46 -11.65
N HIS A 33 -9.40 10.09 -12.79
CA HIS A 33 -10.27 11.02 -13.51
C HIS A 33 -11.66 11.09 -12.86
N GLU A 34 -12.33 12.25 -12.93
CA GLU A 34 -13.67 12.42 -12.35
C GLU A 34 -14.69 11.39 -12.90
N LEU A 35 -14.57 11.02 -14.18
CA LEU A 35 -15.39 9.98 -14.81
C LEU A 35 -15.22 8.60 -14.15
N GLU A 36 -14.01 8.25 -13.72
CA GLU A 36 -13.78 6.96 -13.05
C GLU A 36 -14.46 6.96 -11.67
N ILE A 37 -14.45 8.09 -10.96
CA ILE A 37 -15.10 8.21 -9.65
C ILE A 37 -16.63 8.22 -9.79
N LYS A 38 -17.16 8.85 -10.84
CA LYS A 38 -18.58 8.71 -11.19
C LYS A 38 -18.94 7.26 -11.46
N GLY A 39 -18.14 6.55 -12.28
CA GLY A 39 -18.33 5.11 -12.52
C GLY A 39 -18.18 4.24 -11.27
N ILE A 40 -17.42 4.67 -10.27
CA ILE A 40 -17.34 4.01 -8.95
C ILE A 40 -18.63 4.28 -8.14
N ALA A 41 -19.12 5.53 -8.13
CA ALA A 41 -20.36 5.91 -7.46
C ALA A 41 -21.59 5.22 -8.08
N ASP A 42 -21.61 5.07 -9.40
CA ASP A 42 -22.63 4.34 -10.16
C ASP A 42 -22.50 2.81 -9.99
N GLY A 43 -21.41 2.34 -9.38
CA GLY A 43 -21.17 0.93 -9.08
C GLY A 43 -20.74 0.09 -10.29
N ASP A 44 -20.28 0.69 -11.38
CA ASP A 44 -19.89 -0.02 -12.62
C ASP A 44 -18.42 -0.47 -12.60
N VAL A 45 -17.52 0.42 -12.18
CA VAL A 45 -16.05 0.24 -12.33
C VAL A 45 -15.42 -0.57 -11.19
N ALA A 46 -16.06 -0.64 -10.03
CA ALA A 46 -15.47 -1.18 -8.80
C ALA A 46 -16.16 -2.45 -8.25
N LYS A 47 -16.97 -3.14 -9.06
CA LYS A 47 -17.62 -4.40 -8.63
C LYS A 47 -16.55 -5.41 -8.18
N GLY A 48 -16.53 -5.72 -6.89
CA GLY A 48 -15.60 -6.68 -6.27
C GLY A 48 -14.35 -6.09 -5.63
N ILE A 49 -14.15 -4.76 -5.66
CA ILE A 49 -13.05 -4.12 -4.94
C ILE A 49 -13.48 -3.89 -3.48
N LYS A 50 -12.71 -4.44 -2.53
CA LYS A 50 -12.95 -4.16 -1.11
C LYS A 50 -12.49 -2.74 -0.78
N ALA A 51 -13.39 -1.93 -0.22
CA ALA A 51 -13.09 -0.57 0.21
C ALA A 51 -11.91 -0.53 1.21
N TYR A 52 -10.98 0.40 1.01
CA TYR A 52 -9.81 0.59 1.87
C TYR A 52 -9.95 1.90 2.66
N ASN A 53 -9.86 1.83 3.98
CA ASN A 53 -10.07 2.99 4.85
C ASN A 53 -8.76 3.81 5.02
N PRO A 54 -8.67 5.03 4.46
CA PRO A 54 -7.49 5.88 4.55
C PRO A 54 -7.29 6.51 5.93
N ILE A 55 -8.33 6.57 6.77
CA ILE A 55 -8.23 7.08 8.16
C ILE A 55 -7.51 6.06 9.03
N LEU A 56 -7.90 4.79 8.95
CA LEU A 56 -7.25 3.70 9.68
C LEU A 56 -5.81 3.46 9.18
N ALA A 57 -5.57 3.68 7.89
CA ALA A 57 -4.23 3.67 7.31
C ALA A 57 -3.34 4.82 7.79
N GLY A 58 -3.90 5.83 8.45
CA GLY A 58 -3.18 7.04 8.87
C GLY A 58 -2.75 7.94 7.71
N GLN A 59 -3.39 7.82 6.55
CA GLN A 59 -3.13 8.64 5.36
C GLN A 59 -3.94 9.94 5.37
N LEU A 60 -5.11 9.91 6.02
CA LEU A 60 -5.99 11.06 6.22
C LEU A 60 -6.41 11.18 7.67
N SER A 61 -6.61 12.41 8.12
CA SER A 61 -7.23 12.70 9.41
C SER A 61 -8.73 12.94 9.25
N ARG A 62 -9.52 12.57 10.25
CA ARG A 62 -10.97 12.79 10.22
C ARG A 62 -11.32 14.29 10.21
N SER A 63 -10.54 15.09 10.93
CA SER A 63 -10.62 16.55 10.90
C SER A 63 -10.42 17.15 9.52
N GLU A 64 -9.51 16.58 8.71
CA GLU A 64 -9.25 17.09 7.37
C GLU A 64 -10.38 16.78 6.38
N ILE A 65 -11.00 15.60 6.52
CA ILE A 65 -12.21 15.25 5.78
C ILE A 65 -13.34 16.23 6.13
N GLU A 66 -13.59 16.49 7.42
CA GLU A 66 -14.65 17.42 7.84
C GLU A 66 -14.44 18.85 7.33
N LEU A 67 -13.19 19.33 7.30
CA LEU A 67 -12.85 20.63 6.73
C LEU A 67 -13.08 20.67 5.22
N CYS A 68 -12.70 19.62 4.49
CA CYS A 68 -12.89 19.54 3.04
C CYS A 68 -14.34 19.27 2.64
N SER A 69 -15.13 18.65 3.52
CA SER A 69 -16.58 18.47 3.33
C SER A 69 -17.35 19.79 3.43
N LYS A 70 -16.83 20.78 4.18
CA LYS A 70 -17.45 22.12 4.29
C LYS A 70 -17.04 23.05 3.14
N ASP A 71 -15.86 22.83 2.55
CA ASP A 71 -15.32 23.68 1.49
C ASP A 71 -14.96 22.85 0.25
N PRO A 72 -15.74 22.91 -0.84
CA PRO A 72 -15.51 22.14 -2.05
C PRO A 72 -14.27 22.58 -2.84
N ALA A 73 -13.71 23.77 -2.56
CA ALA A 73 -12.50 24.27 -3.23
C ALA A 73 -11.21 23.72 -2.60
N LYS A 74 -11.31 23.17 -1.38
CA LYS A 74 -10.16 22.72 -0.61
C LYS A 74 -9.72 21.32 -1.04
N LYS A 75 -8.41 21.14 -1.17
CA LYS A 75 -7.78 19.89 -1.59
C LYS A 75 -7.34 19.08 -0.37
N LEU A 76 -7.61 17.78 -0.39
CA LEU A 76 -7.12 16.83 0.62
C LEU A 76 -5.60 16.69 0.52
N LYS A 77 -4.90 16.74 1.65
CA LYS A 77 -3.46 16.47 1.69
C LYS A 77 -3.20 15.11 2.31
N LEU A 78 -2.27 14.37 1.71
CA LEU A 78 -1.87 13.08 2.23
C LEU A 78 -0.85 13.23 3.36
N ILE A 79 -1.11 12.59 4.49
CA ILE A 79 -0.18 12.55 5.61
C ILE A 79 0.95 11.58 5.25
N LYS A 80 2.12 12.11 4.88
CA LYS A 80 3.31 11.30 4.65
C LYS A 80 3.93 10.90 5.98
N LYS A 81 3.70 9.66 6.42
CA LYS A 81 4.57 9.05 7.41
C LYS A 81 5.88 8.69 6.73
N ILE A 82 6.94 9.41 7.09
CA ILE A 82 8.31 9.05 6.70
C ILE A 82 8.70 7.89 7.61
N GLU A 83 8.27 6.67 7.26
CA GLU A 83 8.86 5.48 7.85
C GLU A 83 10.18 5.24 7.12
N GLU A 84 11.29 5.66 7.73
CA GLU A 84 12.62 5.21 7.35
C GLU A 84 12.72 3.71 7.63
N VAL A 85 12.23 2.91 6.69
CA VAL A 85 12.43 1.46 6.74
C VAL A 85 13.90 1.23 6.43
N GLU A 86 14.71 0.97 7.46
CA GLU A 86 16.05 0.42 7.28
C GLU A 86 15.93 -0.93 6.56
N ILE A 87 16.14 -0.93 5.24
CA ILE A 87 16.22 -2.14 4.45
C ILE A 87 17.51 -2.84 4.84
N LYS A 88 17.45 -3.68 5.88
CA LYS A 88 18.55 -4.59 6.21
C LYS A 88 18.72 -5.56 5.05
N GLU A 89 19.76 -5.36 4.25
CA GLU A 89 20.09 -6.27 3.16
C GLU A 89 20.20 -7.70 3.70
N ARG A 90 19.42 -8.61 3.14
CA ARG A 90 19.55 -10.04 3.45
C ARG A 90 20.94 -10.48 3.00
N LYS A 91 21.75 -10.98 3.95
CA LYS A 91 23.07 -11.54 3.65
C LYS A 91 22.91 -12.64 2.60
N ARG A 92 23.45 -12.41 1.40
CA ARG A 92 23.46 -13.41 0.33
C ARG A 92 24.28 -14.63 0.78
N PRO A 93 23.89 -15.86 0.40
CA PRO A 93 24.70 -17.04 0.70
C PRO A 93 26.10 -16.84 0.09
N LYS A 94 27.12 -16.87 0.94
CA LYS A 94 28.52 -16.78 0.50
C LYS A 94 28.85 -18.05 -0.29
N TYR A 95 29.55 -17.89 -1.40
CA TYR A 95 30.03 -19.00 -2.21
C TYR A 95 30.84 -19.99 -1.34
N THR A 96 30.44 -21.26 -1.35
CA THR A 96 31.24 -22.35 -0.80
C THR A 96 32.23 -22.83 -1.87
N PRO A 97 33.56 -22.73 -1.62
CA PRO A 97 34.57 -23.21 -2.56
C PRO A 97 34.45 -24.72 -2.76
N LEU A 98 34.75 -25.19 -3.97
CA LEU A 98 34.56 -26.60 -4.38
C LEU A 98 35.17 -27.59 -3.37
N SER A 99 36.35 -27.29 -2.84
CA SER A 99 37.05 -28.09 -1.84
C SER A 99 36.25 -28.30 -0.55
N LYS A 100 35.47 -27.30 -0.10
CA LYS A 100 34.70 -27.34 1.16
C LYS A 100 33.25 -27.79 0.97
N ARG A 101 32.86 -28.16 -0.25
CA ARG A 101 31.48 -28.64 -0.53
C ARG A 101 31.27 -30.08 -0.08
N GLN A 102 32.34 -30.87 -0.01
CA GLN A 102 32.30 -32.27 0.42
C GLN A 102 32.31 -32.42 1.95
N ASP A 103 32.85 -31.44 2.69
CA ASP A 103 32.93 -31.48 4.16
C ASP A 103 31.58 -31.77 4.84
N ARG A 104 30.48 -31.18 4.33
CA ARG A 104 29.14 -31.37 4.91
C ARG A 104 28.56 -32.78 4.64
N PRO A 105 28.50 -33.29 3.40
CA PRO A 105 28.05 -34.66 3.16
C PRO A 105 28.96 -35.71 3.80
N ASP A 106 30.28 -35.49 3.85
CA ASP A 106 31.22 -36.43 4.48
C ASP A 106 31.03 -36.48 6.00
N ALA A 107 30.80 -35.34 6.65
CA ALA A 107 30.47 -35.31 8.08
C ALA A 107 29.16 -36.04 8.39
N ILE A 108 28.13 -35.87 7.55
CA ILE A 108 26.85 -36.59 7.67
C ILE A 108 27.06 -38.09 7.48
N LEU A 109 27.82 -38.49 6.45
CA LEU A 109 28.13 -39.89 6.18
C LEU A 109 28.91 -40.54 7.33
N TRP A 110 29.87 -39.82 7.90
CA TRP A 110 30.64 -40.29 9.06
C TRP A 110 29.72 -40.50 10.27
N LEU A 111 28.82 -39.55 10.55
CA LEU A 111 27.83 -39.69 11.62
C LEU A 111 26.92 -40.90 11.36
N CYS A 112 26.43 -41.11 10.14
CA CYS A 112 25.59 -42.28 9.82
C CYS A 112 26.33 -43.62 9.92
N LYS A 113 27.66 -43.64 9.72
CA LYS A 113 28.48 -44.86 9.80
C LYS A 113 28.98 -45.18 11.20
N ASN A 114 29.07 -44.18 12.08
CA ASN A 114 29.61 -44.32 13.44
C ASN A 114 28.56 -43.99 14.52
N ALA A 115 27.28 -43.95 14.14
CA ALA A 115 26.13 -43.89 15.05
C ALA A 115 25.69 -45.30 15.48
#